data_AF-A0A0D2JDZ1-F1
#
_entry.id   AF-A0A0D2JDZ1-F1
#
_cell.length_a   1.000
_cell.length_b   1.000
_cell.length_c   1.000
_cell.angle_alpha   90.00
_cell.angle_beta   90.00
_cell.angle_gamma   90.00
#
_symmetry.space_group_name_H-M   'P 1'
#
loop_
_entity.id
_entity.type
_entity.pdbx_description
1 polymer ?
#
loop_
_entity_poly.entity_id
_entity_poly.type
_entity_poly.pdbx_seq_one_letter_code
_entity_poly.pdbx_strand_id
1 'polypeptide(L)'
;MRGALGGAVITEKPNVKWDDVAGLEGAKEALKEAVILPVKFPQFFTGKRKPWSGILMYGPPGTGKSYLAKAVATEADSTFFSISSSDLVSKWLGESEKLVTQLFSLARDSAPSIIFIDEVGSL
;
A
#
# COMPACT_ATOMS: atom_id res chain seq x y z
N MET A 1 7.75 -18.63 -12.00
CA MET A 1 7.81 -17.83 -10.76
C MET A 1 6.51 -17.06 -10.42
N ARG A 2 5.56 -16.86 -11.36
CA ARG A 2 4.28 -16.15 -11.11
C ARG A 2 3.15 -16.98 -10.46
N GLY A 3 3.33 -18.29 -10.27
CA GLY A 3 2.22 -19.20 -9.95
C GLY A 3 1.69 -19.17 -8.51
N ALA A 4 2.52 -18.84 -7.51
CA ALA A 4 2.10 -18.87 -6.10
C ALA A 4 1.45 -17.56 -5.62
N LEU A 5 1.84 -16.43 -6.20
CA LEU A 5 1.36 -15.10 -5.78
C LEU A 5 0.11 -14.65 -6.52
N GLY A 6 -0.16 -15.22 -7.71
CA GLY A 6 -1.20 -14.73 -8.61
C GLY A 6 -2.63 -14.83 -8.09
N GLY A 7 -2.88 -15.61 -7.02
CA GLY A 7 -4.18 -15.69 -6.36
C GLY A 7 -4.32 -14.80 -5.13
N ALA A 8 -3.23 -14.53 -4.40
CA ALA A 8 -3.25 -13.85 -3.10
C ALA A 8 -2.86 -12.36 -3.19
N VAL A 9 -2.14 -11.97 -4.24
CA VAL A 9 -1.67 -10.60 -4.44
C VAL A 9 -2.32 -10.03 -5.69
N ILE A 10 -3.23 -9.08 -5.51
CA ILE A 10 -3.83 -8.34 -6.62
C ILE A 10 -2.89 -7.20 -6.99
N THR A 11 -2.40 -7.23 -8.23
CA THR A 11 -1.63 -6.11 -8.79
C THR A 11 -2.55 -5.30 -9.69
N GLU A 12 -2.78 -4.03 -9.34
CA GLU A 12 -3.63 -3.13 -10.12
C GLU A 12 -2.98 -1.77 -10.33
N LYS A 13 -3.42 -1.06 -11.38
CA LYS A 13 -3.24 0.38 -11.53
C LYS A 13 -4.61 1.03 -11.25
N PRO A 14 -4.88 1.43 -10.00
CA PRO A 14 -6.16 2.04 -9.69
C PRO A 14 -6.33 3.35 -10.45
N ASN A 15 -7.57 3.73 -10.72
CA ASN A 15 -7.94 5.02 -11.30
C ASN A 15 -8.95 5.73 -10.37
N VAL A 16 -8.53 5.95 -9.13
CA VAL A 16 -9.30 6.67 -8.11
C VAL A 16 -8.54 7.97 -7.83
N LYS A 17 -9.21 9.11 -7.84
CA LYS A 17 -8.60 10.41 -7.59
C LYS A 17 -8.91 10.91 -6.18
N TRP A 18 -8.19 11.92 -5.72
CA TRP A 18 -8.50 12.57 -4.43
C TRP A 18 -9.93 13.09 -4.34
N ASP A 19 -10.47 13.56 -5.46
CA ASP A 19 -11.81 14.13 -5.55
C ASP A 19 -12.91 13.06 -5.48
N ASP A 20 -12.57 11.80 -5.75
CA ASP A 20 -13.49 10.66 -5.61
C ASP A 20 -13.67 10.24 -4.13
N VAL A 21 -12.80 10.73 -3.23
CA VAL A 21 -12.88 10.48 -1.79
C VAL A 21 -13.49 11.69 -1.10
N ALA A 22 -14.71 11.58 -0.59
CA ALA A 22 -15.35 12.67 0.14
C ALA A 22 -14.78 12.85 1.57
N GLY A 23 -14.46 14.09 1.95
CA GLY A 23 -13.96 14.43 3.29
C GLY A 23 -12.56 13.88 3.60
N LEU A 24 -12.29 13.56 4.86
CA LEU A 24 -11.00 13.03 5.34
C LEU A 24 -9.78 13.94 5.03
N GLU A 25 -9.99 15.27 4.98
CA GLU A 25 -8.96 16.21 4.54
C GLU A 25 -7.63 16.09 5.31
N GLY A 26 -7.68 15.93 6.64
CA GLY A 26 -6.47 15.71 7.43
C GLY A 26 -5.73 14.40 7.07
N ALA A 27 -6.46 13.33 6.73
CA ALA A 27 -5.84 12.07 6.30
C ALA A 27 -5.27 12.19 4.88
N LYS A 28 -5.98 12.85 3.96
CA LYS A 28 -5.49 13.15 2.61
C LYS A 28 -4.21 13.99 2.68
N GLU A 29 -4.18 15.02 3.51
CA GLU A 29 -3.02 15.89 3.69
C GLU A 29 -1.82 15.10 4.25
N ALA A 30 -2.03 14.32 5.31
CA ALA A 30 -0.98 13.46 5.87
C ALA A 30 -0.43 12.47 4.82
N LEU A 31 -1.30 11.87 4.00
CA LEU A 31 -0.89 10.95 2.93
C LEU A 31 -0.15 11.66 1.79
N LYS A 32 -0.57 12.87 1.42
CA LYS A 32 0.15 13.70 0.44
C LYS A 32 1.55 14.00 0.93
N GLU A 33 1.71 14.38 2.19
CA GLU A 33 3.03 14.62 2.77
C GLU A 33 3.87 13.35 2.88
N ALA A 34 3.23 12.24 3.22
CA ALA A 34 3.94 11.00 3.51
C ALA A 34 4.39 10.24 2.25
N VAL A 35 3.60 10.31 1.18
CA VAL A 35 3.79 9.50 -0.03
C VAL A 35 4.06 10.37 -1.26
N ILE A 36 3.24 11.40 -1.50
CA ILE A 36 3.31 12.19 -2.74
C ILE A 36 4.52 13.14 -2.73
N LEU A 37 4.79 13.83 -1.62
CA LEU A 37 5.91 14.76 -1.53
C LEU A 37 7.27 14.08 -1.73
N PRO A 38 7.57 12.91 -1.13
CA PRO A 38 8.83 12.21 -1.39
C PRO A 38 9.02 11.80 -2.85
N VAL A 39 7.95 11.39 -3.52
CA VAL A 39 8.00 10.99 -4.94
C VAL A 39 8.21 12.22 -5.83
N LYS A 40 7.52 13.32 -5.54
CA LYS A 40 7.56 14.54 -6.35
C LYS A 40 8.81 15.39 -6.12
N PHE A 41 9.32 15.41 -4.89
CA PHE A 41 10.45 16.25 -4.47
C PHE A 41 11.50 15.45 -3.70
N PRO A 42 12.12 14.43 -4.32
CA PRO A 42 13.07 13.55 -3.64
C PRO A 42 14.28 14.29 -3.06
N GLN A 43 14.65 15.45 -3.62
CA GLN A 43 15.73 16.31 -3.13
C GLN A 43 15.53 16.82 -1.71
N PHE A 44 14.28 16.89 -1.21
CA PHE A 44 14.01 17.29 0.17
C PHE A 44 14.08 16.14 1.17
N PHE A 45 14.17 14.90 0.70
CA PHE A 45 14.17 13.69 1.52
C PHE A 45 15.54 12.99 1.48
N THR A 46 16.59 13.77 1.70
CA THR A 46 17.98 13.28 1.82
C THR A 46 18.49 13.34 3.26
N GLY A 47 19.43 12.46 3.62
CA GLY A 47 20.06 12.46 4.94
C GLY A 47 19.11 11.99 6.05
N LYS A 48 18.86 12.85 7.06
CA LYS A 48 18.00 12.52 8.21
C LYS A 48 16.51 12.52 7.85
N ARG A 49 16.08 13.32 6.88
CA ARG A 49 14.70 13.38 6.43
C ARG A 49 14.49 12.27 5.41
N LYS A 50 13.77 11.22 5.80
CA LYS A 50 13.47 10.05 4.95
C LYS A 50 11.98 9.99 4.61
N PRO A 51 11.61 9.41 3.47
CA PRO A 51 10.21 9.09 3.17
C PRO A 51 9.63 8.16 4.25
N TRP A 52 8.32 8.21 4.42
CA TRP A 52 7.64 7.31 5.33
C TRP A 52 7.64 5.89 4.75
N SER A 53 7.99 4.89 5.56
CA SER A 53 8.06 3.49 5.14
C SER A 53 6.81 2.68 5.48
N GLY A 54 5.86 3.27 6.22
CA GLY A 54 4.62 2.60 6.62
C GLY A 54 3.63 3.60 7.21
N ILE A 55 2.35 3.40 6.89
CA ILE A 55 1.23 4.24 7.33
C ILE A 55 0.12 3.30 7.81
N LEU A 56 -0.42 3.56 9.01
CA LEU A 56 -1.56 2.84 9.54
C LEU A 56 -2.81 3.70 9.42
N MET A 57 -3.83 3.19 8.74
CA MET A 57 -5.15 3.81 8.70
C MET A 57 -6.12 2.97 9.53
N TYR A 58 -6.74 3.57 10.54
CA TYR A 58 -7.69 2.91 11.42
C TYR A 58 -9.00 3.69 11.53
N GLY A 59 -10.07 3.00 11.93
CA GLY A 59 -11.40 3.56 12.12
C GLY A 59 -12.49 2.55 11.79
N PRO A 60 -13.78 2.88 11.99
CA PRO A 60 -14.90 2.00 11.70
C PRO A 60 -14.89 1.44 10.26
N PRO A 61 -15.52 0.29 10.00
CA PRO A 61 -15.70 -0.20 8.63
C PRO A 61 -16.53 0.81 7.81
N GLY A 62 -16.28 0.88 6.50
CA GLY A 62 -17.02 1.78 5.60
C GLY A 62 -16.55 3.24 5.57
N THR A 63 -15.47 3.61 6.29
CA THR A 63 -14.93 5.00 6.27
C THR A 63 -13.99 5.30 5.09
N GLY A 64 -13.96 4.46 4.06
CA GLY A 64 -13.21 4.74 2.82
C GLY A 64 -11.69 4.50 2.86
N LYS A 65 -11.14 3.80 3.87
CA LYS A 65 -9.68 3.53 3.99
C LYS A 65 -9.08 2.85 2.75
N SER A 66 -9.70 1.79 2.25
CA SER A 66 -9.22 1.08 1.05
C SER A 66 -9.36 1.94 -0.21
N TYR A 67 -10.39 2.78 -0.29
CA TYR A 67 -10.58 3.74 -1.40
C TYR A 67 -9.52 4.84 -1.38
N LEU A 68 -9.17 5.33 -0.18
CA LEU A 68 -8.11 6.30 0.04
C LEU A 68 -6.73 5.75 -0.33
N ALA A 69 -6.43 4.48 -0.02
CA ALA A 69 -5.20 3.81 -0.44
C ALA A 69 -5.08 3.75 -1.97
N LYS A 70 -6.18 3.42 -2.66
CA LYS A 70 -6.22 3.41 -4.13
C LYS A 70 -5.99 4.80 -4.71
N ALA A 71 -6.59 5.84 -4.12
CA ALA A 71 -6.37 7.23 -4.52
C ALA A 71 -4.89 7.64 -4.42
N VAL A 72 -4.24 7.32 -3.31
CA VAL A 72 -2.79 7.56 -3.14
C VAL A 72 -1.98 6.89 -4.24
N ALA A 73 -2.31 5.64 -4.59
CA ALA A 73 -1.57 4.88 -5.59
C ALA A 73 -1.75 5.43 -7.01
N THR A 74 -2.96 5.86 -7.37
CA THR A 74 -3.23 6.56 -8.64
C THR A 74 -2.42 7.85 -8.73
N GLU A 75 -2.41 8.65 -7.66
CA GLU A 75 -1.79 9.98 -7.63
C GLU A 75 -0.26 9.90 -7.57
N ALA A 76 0.28 8.82 -7.02
CA ALA A 76 1.71 8.51 -7.01
C ALA A 76 2.20 7.81 -8.29
N ASP A 77 1.32 7.51 -9.26
CA ASP A 77 1.57 6.65 -10.43
C ASP A 77 2.38 5.38 -10.06
N SER A 78 1.98 4.76 -8.95
CA SER A 78 2.72 3.65 -8.34
C SER A 78 2.00 2.33 -8.54
N THR A 79 2.77 1.25 -8.64
CA THR A 79 2.21 -0.12 -8.68
C THR A 79 1.51 -0.42 -7.35
N PHE A 80 0.24 -0.81 -7.39
CA PHE A 80 -0.53 -1.13 -6.19
C PHE A 80 -0.64 -2.64 -6.00
N PHE A 81 -0.04 -3.14 -4.91
CA PHE A 81 -0.19 -4.52 -4.46
C PHE A 81 -1.19 -4.55 -3.32
N SER A 82 -2.33 -5.20 -3.52
CA SER A 82 -3.34 -5.40 -2.48
C SER A 82 -3.30 -6.85 -1.99
N ILE A 83 -3.27 -7.04 -0.68
CA ILE A 83 -3.33 -8.35 -0.03
C ILE A 83 -4.19 -8.29 1.23
N SER A 84 -4.98 -9.33 1.50
CA SER A 84 -5.67 -9.48 2.78
C SER A 84 -4.71 -10.05 3.84
N SER A 85 -4.81 -9.58 5.08
CA SER A 85 -4.07 -10.18 6.20
C SER A 85 -4.38 -11.68 6.38
N SER A 86 -5.59 -12.13 6.00
CA SER A 86 -5.95 -13.55 6.02
C SER A 86 -5.13 -14.38 5.04
N ASP A 87 -4.77 -13.81 3.90
CA ASP A 87 -4.03 -14.50 2.84
C ASP A 87 -2.55 -14.63 3.17
N LEU A 88 -2.05 -13.72 4.03
CA LEU A 88 -0.69 -13.80 4.60
C LEU A 88 -0.56 -14.94 5.61
N VAL A 89 -1.66 -15.34 6.27
CA VAL A 89 -1.66 -16.40 7.30
C VAL A 89 -2.13 -17.72 6.69
N SER A 90 -1.22 -18.42 6.01
CA SER A 90 -1.49 -19.79 5.57
C SER A 90 -1.53 -20.77 6.77
N LYS A 91 -2.32 -21.85 6.66
CA LYS A 91 -2.36 -22.95 7.65
C LYS A 91 -1.09 -23.80 7.70
N TRP A 92 -0.15 -23.61 6.75
CA TRP A 92 1.06 -24.41 6.60
C TRP A 92 2.29 -23.63 7.05
N LEU A 93 2.98 -24.13 8.08
CA LEU A 93 4.16 -23.51 8.66
C LEU A 93 5.24 -23.23 7.59
N GLY A 94 5.60 -21.96 7.38
CA GLY A 94 6.68 -21.54 6.48
C GLY A 94 6.28 -21.14 5.05
N GLU A 95 5.03 -21.35 4.61
CA GLU A 95 4.56 -20.81 3.33
C GLU A 95 4.27 -19.30 3.41
N SER A 96 3.75 -18.85 4.55
CA SER A 96 3.47 -17.44 4.85
C SER A 96 4.72 -16.55 4.73
N GLU A 97 5.86 -16.96 5.30
CA GLU A 97 7.11 -16.19 5.25
C GLU A 97 7.67 -16.07 3.83
N LYS A 98 7.58 -17.14 3.03
CA LYS A 98 7.98 -17.14 1.63
C LYS A 98 7.12 -16.16 0.84
N LEU A 99 5.80 -16.13 1.09
CA LEU A 99 4.88 -15.24 0.41
C LEU A 99 5.20 -13.76 0.73
N VAL A 100 5.40 -13.43 2.00
CA VAL A 100 5.83 -12.08 2.42
C VAL A 100 7.14 -11.69 1.74
N THR A 101 8.15 -12.57 1.79
CA THR A 101 9.46 -12.30 1.19
C THR A 101 9.35 -12.05 -0.32
N GLN A 102 8.55 -12.86 -1.02
CA GLN A 102 8.32 -12.71 -2.45
C GLN A 102 7.53 -11.44 -2.79
N LEU A 103 6.50 -11.09 -2.01
CA LEU A 103 5.73 -9.86 -2.17
C LEU A 103 6.65 -8.62 -2.12
N PHE A 104 7.49 -8.54 -1.08
CA PHE A 104 8.44 -7.42 -0.97
C PHE A 104 9.51 -7.43 -2.06
N SER A 105 9.94 -8.60 -2.54
CA SER A 105 10.85 -8.69 -3.70
C SER A 105 10.19 -8.11 -4.97
N LEU A 106 8.97 -8.55 -5.28
CA LEU A 106 8.23 -8.05 -6.44
C LEU A 106 7.95 -6.55 -6.37
N ALA A 107 7.62 -6.05 -5.18
CA ALA A 107 7.39 -4.63 -4.96
C ALA A 107 8.66 -3.80 -5.25
N ARG A 108 9.83 -4.26 -4.80
CA ARG A 108 11.11 -3.60 -5.13
C ARG A 108 11.41 -3.61 -6.63
N ASP A 109 11.15 -4.73 -7.30
CA ASP A 109 11.34 -4.84 -8.76
C ASP A 109 10.35 -3.96 -9.55
N SER A 110 9.21 -3.64 -8.95
CA SER A 110 8.13 -2.82 -9.54
C SER A 110 8.09 -1.39 -8.99
N ALA A 111 9.19 -0.90 -8.40
CA ALA A 111 9.26 0.43 -7.81
C ALA A 111 9.02 1.53 -8.87
N PRO A 112 8.28 2.61 -8.54
CA PRO A 112 7.65 2.88 -7.24
C PRO A 112 6.39 2.02 -7.00
N SER A 113 6.24 1.54 -5.76
CA SER A 113 5.18 0.59 -5.41
C SER A 113 4.59 0.87 -4.03
N ILE A 114 3.30 0.57 -3.87
CA ILE A 114 2.59 0.58 -2.59
C ILE A 114 2.07 -0.82 -2.31
N ILE A 115 2.37 -1.34 -1.12
CA ILE A 115 1.78 -2.57 -0.59
C ILE A 115 0.68 -2.15 0.38
N PHE A 116 -0.56 -2.49 0.05
CA PHE A 116 -1.72 -2.32 0.92
C PHE A 116 -2.11 -3.65 1.53
N ILE A 117 -2.12 -3.70 2.86
CA ILE A 117 -2.56 -4.85 3.64
C ILE A 117 -3.90 -4.49 4.28
N ASP A 118 -4.98 -5.15 3.87
CA ASP A 118 -6.29 -4.95 4.46
C ASP A 118 -6.49 -5.83 5.71
N GLU A 119 -7.34 -5.40 6.63
CA GLU A 119 -7.76 -6.16 7.83
C GLU A 119 -6.65 -6.61 8.80
N VAL A 120 -5.55 -5.85 8.91
CA VAL A 120 -4.40 -6.16 9.79
C VAL A 120 -4.78 -6.36 11.28
N GLY A 121 -5.92 -5.83 11.72
CA GLY A 121 -6.41 -5.95 13.10
C GLY A 121 -7.21 -7.22 13.44
N SER A 122 -7.39 -8.15 12.50
CA SER A 122 -8.11 -9.42 12.76
C SER A 122 -7.16 -10.60 13.09
N LEU A 123 -5.89 -10.32 13.39
CA LEU A 123 -4.89 -11.32 13.79
C LEU A 123 -4.99 -11.70 15.27
#